data_AF-A0A931NJT0-F1
#
_entry.id   AF-A0A931NJT0-F1
#
_cell.length_a   1.000
_cell.length_b   1.000
_cell.length_c   1.000
_cell.angle_alpha   90.00
_cell.angle_beta   90.00
_cell.angle_gamma   90.00
#
_symmetry.space_group_name_H-M   'P 1'
#
loop_
_entity.id
_entity.type
_entity.pdbx_description
1 polymer ?
#
loop_
_entity_poly.entity_id
_entity_poly.type
_entity_poly.pdbx_seq_one_letter_code
_entity_poly.pdbx_strand_id
1 'polypeptide(L)'
;MKRLLPILLLAGAAQAETLFEYGRQCAQEIAAIPAFNCMAGEEIPITVDGGKPVPPDQAPKVCDRPSLLPAYEPGSQGQCVPGTRALLLRDDASAQISAICRKKVARPAGSPLFDEINVISHSLKNGKTCWFTAKAKEPLTAAGGIDGRFVPSPSALSARQAMEPKPAEKLRMLPPEKVWLSPRQVAESKPACVSCHDSGPFMYSPYIAQTTQLPGDPFGRYQPKAIGKDFQKAWWNLHAFGITTRGNTCTACHRIGNMNTCQTAMWQSTGRAPQEGGNEWSRQFPQSHWMSPGNLHSRLQWDEAFNDSLRKLAACCADPKGAECQTVDYNPTPPSKRR
;
A
#
# COMPACT_ATOMS: atom_id res chain seq x y z
N MET A 1 36.97 53.33 10.63
CA MET A 1 36.25 52.31 11.41
C MET A 1 35.14 51.72 10.53
N LYS A 2 35.33 50.50 10.01
CA LYS A 2 34.34 49.83 9.14
C LYS A 2 33.23 49.23 10.02
N ARG A 3 31.98 49.68 9.82
CA ARG A 3 30.79 49.11 10.45
C ARG A 3 30.49 47.76 9.78
N LEU A 4 30.58 46.68 10.55
CA LEU A 4 30.06 45.36 10.19
C LEU A 4 28.56 45.34 10.50
N LEU A 5 27.74 45.25 9.45
CA LEU A 5 26.31 44.94 9.58
C LEU A 5 26.15 43.41 9.72
N PRO A 6 25.40 42.90 10.71
CA PRO A 6 25.11 41.47 10.79
C PRO A 6 24.06 41.11 9.74
N ILE A 7 24.40 40.21 8.83
CA ILE A 7 23.47 39.55 7.92
C ILE A 7 22.73 38.48 8.73
N LEU A 8 21.46 38.71 9.07
CA LEU A 8 20.59 37.66 9.57
C LEU A 8 20.25 36.71 8.40
N LEU A 9 20.84 35.52 8.42
CA LEU A 9 20.39 34.38 7.65
C LEU A 9 19.04 33.91 8.19
N LEU A 10 17.95 34.34 7.55
CA LEU A 10 16.63 33.74 7.71
C LEU A 10 16.68 32.32 7.11
N ALA A 11 16.98 31.33 7.94
CA ALA A 11 16.74 29.93 7.60
C ALA A 11 15.22 29.73 7.47
N GLY A 12 14.70 29.87 6.25
CA GLY A 12 13.31 29.56 5.95
C GLY A 12 13.07 28.07 6.20
N ALA A 13 12.34 27.74 7.27
CA ALA A 13 11.84 26.39 7.45
C ALA A 13 10.98 26.04 6.24
N ALA A 14 11.38 25.02 5.47
CA ALA A 14 10.59 24.53 4.35
C ALA A 14 9.19 24.15 4.86
N GLN A 15 8.15 24.82 4.39
CA GLN A 15 6.76 24.48 4.72
C GLN A 15 6.43 23.08 4.19
N ALA A 16 5.65 22.33 4.98
CA ALA A 16 5.12 21.03 4.57
C ALA A 16 4.16 21.21 3.39
N GLU A 17 4.15 20.23 2.49
CA GLU A 17 3.31 20.28 1.29
C GLU A 17 1.83 20.14 1.64
N THR A 18 0.98 20.95 1.02
CA THR A 18 -0.47 20.83 1.19
C THR A 18 -1.03 19.64 0.40
N LEU A 19 -2.21 19.14 0.80
CA LEU A 19 -2.93 18.10 0.06
C LEU A 19 -3.11 18.47 -1.42
N PHE A 20 -3.53 19.71 -1.72
CA PHE A 20 -3.78 20.14 -3.10
C PHE A 20 -2.50 20.29 -3.93
N GLU A 21 -1.38 20.71 -3.32
CA GLU A 21 -0.09 20.78 -4.03
C GLU A 21 0.42 19.40 -4.40
N TYR A 22 0.39 18.46 -3.45
CA TYR A 22 0.77 17.07 -3.69
C TYR A 22 -0.17 16.41 -4.71
N GLY A 23 -1.48 16.55 -4.49
CA GLY A 23 -2.51 16.03 -5.37
C GLY A 23 -2.37 16.51 -6.82
N ARG A 24 -2.08 17.80 -7.01
CA ARG A 24 -1.80 18.37 -8.34
C ARG A 24 -0.58 17.74 -9.00
N GLN A 25 0.52 17.54 -8.27
CA GLN A 25 1.72 16.90 -8.82
C GLN A 25 1.42 15.45 -9.25
N CYS A 26 0.70 14.70 -8.42
CA CYS A 26 0.27 13.35 -8.76
C CYS A 26 -0.62 13.31 -10.01
N ALA A 27 -1.57 14.25 -10.12
CA ALA A 27 -2.43 14.34 -11.29
C ALA A 27 -1.66 14.67 -12.58
N GLN A 28 -0.65 15.53 -12.49
CA GLN A 28 0.19 15.94 -13.62
C GLN A 28 1.14 14.82 -14.09
N GLU A 29 1.72 14.09 -13.14
CA GLU A 29 2.77 13.10 -13.41
C GLU A 29 2.23 11.69 -13.68
N ILE A 30 1.02 11.41 -13.21
CA ILE A 30 0.37 10.10 -13.31
C ILE A 30 -0.99 10.24 -13.98
N ALA A 31 -1.98 10.70 -13.20
CA ALA A 31 -3.38 10.77 -13.59
C ALA A 31 -4.20 11.41 -12.46
N ALA A 32 -5.26 12.14 -12.81
CA ALA A 32 -6.25 12.57 -11.83
C ALA A 32 -7.01 11.34 -11.28
N ILE A 33 -7.14 11.28 -9.95
CA ILE A 33 -7.98 10.35 -9.22
C ILE A 33 -9.38 10.98 -9.15
N PRO A 34 -10.45 10.31 -9.60
CA PRO A 34 -11.81 10.84 -9.49
C PRO A 34 -12.29 10.83 -8.03
N ALA A 35 -13.34 11.58 -7.71
CA ALA A 35 -14.13 11.26 -6.52
C ALA A 35 -14.79 9.88 -6.73
N PHE A 36 -14.98 9.10 -5.66
CA PHE A 36 -15.45 7.72 -5.79
C PHE A 36 -16.35 7.29 -4.63
N ASN A 37 -17.02 6.16 -4.82
CA ASN A 37 -17.90 5.54 -3.84
C ASN A 37 -17.32 4.19 -3.43
N CYS A 38 -16.88 4.05 -2.17
CA CYS A 38 -16.37 2.79 -1.61
C CYS A 38 -17.37 1.62 -1.74
N MET A 39 -18.67 1.91 -1.73
CA MET A 39 -19.73 0.90 -1.84
C MET A 39 -19.83 0.31 -3.25
N ALA A 40 -19.26 0.98 -4.26
CA ALA A 40 -19.14 0.43 -5.62
C ALA A 40 -18.00 -0.61 -5.74
N GLY A 41 -17.16 -0.74 -4.71
CA GLY A 41 -16.07 -1.70 -4.68
C GLY A 41 -16.51 -3.13 -4.43
N GLU A 42 -15.65 -4.06 -4.84
CA GLU A 42 -15.78 -5.47 -4.55
C GLU A 42 -15.43 -5.73 -3.08
N GLU A 43 -16.31 -6.41 -2.35
CA GLU A 43 -16.07 -6.75 -0.95
C GLU A 43 -15.05 -7.88 -0.85
N ILE A 44 -14.03 -7.70 0.00
CA ILE A 44 -13.05 -8.74 0.28
C ILE A 44 -13.64 -9.71 1.31
N PRO A 45 -13.90 -10.98 0.96
CA PRO A 45 -14.52 -11.92 1.86
C PRO A 45 -13.62 -12.22 3.07
N ILE A 46 -14.25 -12.40 4.23
CA ILE A 46 -13.64 -13.03 5.41
C ILE A 46 -14.24 -14.42 5.56
N THR A 47 -13.36 -15.41 5.57
CA THR A 47 -13.71 -16.83 5.67
C THR A 47 -12.97 -17.51 6.82
N VAL A 48 -13.58 -18.54 7.39
CA VAL A 48 -13.02 -19.44 8.40
C VAL A 48 -13.25 -20.90 7.99
N ASP A 49 -12.56 -21.84 8.63
CA ASP A 49 -12.69 -23.28 8.37
C ASP A 49 -12.54 -23.66 6.88
N GLY A 50 -11.63 -23.00 6.16
CA GLY A 50 -11.35 -23.33 4.76
C GLY A 50 -12.41 -22.87 3.77
N GLY A 51 -13.14 -21.79 4.07
CA GLY A 51 -14.02 -21.11 3.13
C GLY A 51 -15.41 -20.74 3.64
N LYS A 52 -15.75 -21.03 4.91
CA LYS A 52 -17.05 -20.65 5.48
C LYS A 52 -17.11 -19.13 5.68
N PRO A 53 -18.11 -18.42 5.11
CA PRO A 53 -18.26 -16.99 5.30
C PRO A 53 -18.54 -16.62 6.77
N VAL A 54 -18.03 -15.47 7.19
CA VAL A 54 -18.27 -14.89 8.51
C VAL A 54 -19.41 -13.86 8.45
N PRO A 55 -20.30 -13.78 9.46
CA PRO A 55 -21.32 -12.74 9.52
C PRO A 55 -20.72 -11.31 9.49
N PRO A 56 -21.33 -10.34 8.79
CA PRO A 56 -20.77 -9.00 8.60
C PRO A 56 -20.47 -8.21 9.90
N ASP A 57 -21.26 -8.47 10.93
CA ASP A 57 -21.18 -7.83 12.25
C ASP A 57 -20.25 -8.56 13.24
N GLN A 58 -19.51 -9.58 12.77
CA GLN A 58 -18.58 -10.35 13.59
C GLN A 58 -17.16 -10.25 13.04
N ALA A 59 -16.21 -9.91 13.92
CA ALA A 59 -14.78 -9.95 13.63
C ALA A 59 -14.13 -11.11 14.40
N PRO A 60 -13.93 -12.28 13.77
CA PRO A 60 -13.20 -13.37 14.41
C PRO A 60 -11.75 -12.95 14.66
N LYS A 61 -11.13 -13.54 15.69
CA LYS A 61 -9.72 -13.29 16.00
C LYS A 61 -8.77 -13.80 14.90
N VAL A 62 -9.18 -14.84 14.18
CA VAL A 62 -8.42 -15.48 13.11
C VAL A 62 -9.31 -15.84 11.92
N CYS A 63 -8.73 -15.91 10.73
CA CYS A 63 -9.42 -16.23 9.48
C CYS A 63 -8.48 -16.92 8.48
N ASP A 64 -9.06 -17.44 7.40
CA ASP A 64 -8.35 -18.18 6.35
C ASP A 64 -7.33 -17.29 5.61
N ARG A 65 -7.68 -16.02 5.39
CA ARG A 65 -6.91 -15.05 4.61
C ARG A 65 -6.92 -13.68 5.31
N PRO A 66 -6.14 -13.49 6.39
CA PRO A 66 -6.06 -12.21 7.11
C PRO A 66 -5.51 -11.09 6.24
N SER A 67 -5.87 -9.84 6.55
CA SER A 67 -5.48 -8.68 5.75
C SER A 67 -3.97 -8.45 5.60
N LEU A 68 -3.14 -9.00 6.51
CA LEU A 68 -1.71 -8.73 6.62
C LEU A 68 -1.37 -7.25 6.82
N LEU A 69 -2.35 -6.47 7.28
CA LEU A 69 -2.20 -5.04 7.52
C LEU A 69 -2.26 -4.77 9.03
N PRO A 70 -1.43 -3.83 9.54
CA PRO A 70 -1.51 -3.37 10.93
C PRO A 70 -2.95 -3.02 11.33
N ALA A 71 -3.33 -3.43 12.53
CA ALA A 71 -4.66 -3.22 13.10
C ALA A 71 -4.53 -2.82 14.58
N TYR A 72 -3.60 -1.91 14.86
CA TYR A 72 -3.18 -1.53 16.21
C TYR A 72 -3.88 -0.27 16.72
N GLU A 73 -4.74 0.36 15.89
CA GLU A 73 -5.51 1.52 16.33
C GLU A 73 -6.46 1.15 17.49
N PRO A 74 -6.61 2.02 18.51
CA PRO A 74 -7.56 1.82 19.58
C PRO A 74 -8.98 1.53 19.06
N GLY A 75 -9.57 0.42 19.51
CA GLY A 75 -10.89 -0.02 19.08
C GLY A 75 -10.89 -0.91 17.83
N SER A 76 -9.75 -1.13 17.16
CA SER A 76 -9.66 -2.11 16.08
C SER A 76 -9.91 -3.54 16.60
N GLN A 77 -10.55 -4.36 15.77
CA GLN A 77 -10.87 -5.77 16.04
C GLN A 77 -9.95 -6.75 15.31
N GLY A 78 -8.80 -6.27 14.78
CA GLY A 78 -7.76 -7.13 14.19
C GLY A 78 -7.82 -7.23 12.66
N GLN A 79 -7.26 -8.33 12.13
CA GLN A 79 -7.02 -8.49 10.69
C GLN A 79 -8.15 -9.15 9.91
N CYS A 80 -9.18 -9.65 10.60
CA CYS A 80 -10.25 -10.48 10.05
C CYS A 80 -11.61 -9.80 10.21
N VAL A 81 -11.71 -8.57 9.71
CA VAL A 81 -12.93 -7.74 9.82
C VAL A 81 -13.67 -7.72 8.47
N PRO A 82 -14.94 -8.19 8.42
CA PRO A 82 -15.75 -8.18 7.20
C PRO A 82 -16.09 -6.78 6.69
N GLY A 83 -16.48 -6.68 5.41
CA GLY A 83 -16.99 -5.45 4.81
C GLY A 83 -15.95 -4.47 4.27
N THR A 84 -14.66 -4.83 4.27
CA THR A 84 -13.63 -4.08 3.52
C THR A 84 -13.86 -4.24 2.03
N ARG A 85 -13.66 -3.16 1.25
CA ARG A 85 -13.87 -3.15 -0.19
C ARG A 85 -12.65 -2.68 -0.95
N ALA A 86 -12.38 -3.32 -2.07
CA ALA A 86 -11.34 -2.96 -3.02
C ALA A 86 -11.97 -2.33 -4.28
N LEU A 87 -11.27 -1.37 -4.87
CA LEU A 87 -11.72 -0.66 -6.07
C LEU A 87 -10.56 -0.50 -7.04
N LEU A 88 -10.82 -0.80 -8.30
CA LEU A 88 -10.00 -0.41 -9.43
C LEU A 88 -10.57 0.89 -10.03
N LEU A 89 -9.97 2.02 -9.68
CA LEU A 89 -10.41 3.34 -10.16
C LEU A 89 -9.92 3.62 -11.58
N ARG A 90 -8.78 3.02 -11.95
CA ARG A 90 -8.20 3.09 -13.30
C ARG A 90 -7.21 1.95 -13.51
N ASP A 91 -7.25 1.32 -14.67
CA ASP A 91 -6.24 0.39 -15.15
C ASP A 91 -6.19 0.47 -16.68
N ASP A 92 -5.23 1.21 -17.19
CA ASP A 92 -5.00 1.34 -18.62
C ASP A 92 -3.50 1.44 -18.92
N ALA A 93 -3.13 1.57 -20.19
CA ALA A 93 -1.75 1.61 -20.65
C ALA A 93 -0.89 2.75 -20.05
N SER A 94 -1.48 3.71 -19.32
CA SER A 94 -0.77 4.85 -18.76
C SER A 94 -0.70 4.86 -17.23
N ALA A 95 -1.73 4.36 -16.54
CA ALA A 95 -1.82 4.44 -15.10
C ALA A 95 -2.68 3.34 -14.49
N GLN A 96 -2.29 2.96 -13.28
CA GLN A 96 -3.04 2.08 -12.39
C GLN A 96 -3.39 2.84 -11.11
N ILE A 97 -4.67 2.87 -10.76
CA ILE A 97 -5.17 3.53 -9.56
C ILE A 97 -6.12 2.57 -8.86
N SER A 98 -5.77 2.19 -7.64
CA SER A 98 -6.64 1.37 -6.80
C SER A 98 -6.91 2.05 -5.46
N ALA A 99 -8.06 1.73 -4.89
CA ALA A 99 -8.43 2.13 -3.55
C ALA A 99 -8.83 0.91 -2.71
N ILE A 100 -8.52 0.96 -1.42
CA ILE A 100 -9.05 0.03 -0.43
C ILE A 100 -9.76 0.82 0.66
N CYS A 101 -11.06 0.59 0.79
CA CYS A 101 -11.90 1.14 1.85
C CYS A 101 -12.01 0.09 2.94
N ARG A 102 -11.21 0.24 3.99
CA ARG A 102 -10.97 -0.77 5.00
C ARG A 102 -11.88 -0.59 6.20
N LYS A 103 -12.43 -1.71 6.67
CA LYS A 103 -13.05 -1.84 7.98
C LYS A 103 -12.06 -2.49 8.94
N LYS A 104 -11.97 -1.90 10.12
CA LYS A 104 -11.21 -2.36 11.28
C LYS A 104 -12.14 -2.64 12.47
N VAL A 105 -13.43 -2.33 12.32
CA VAL A 105 -14.52 -2.72 13.23
C VAL A 105 -15.65 -3.33 12.40
N ALA A 106 -16.18 -4.47 12.85
CA ALA A 106 -17.31 -5.15 12.24
C ALA A 106 -18.59 -4.33 12.39
N ARG A 107 -19.43 -4.37 11.35
CA ARG A 107 -20.63 -3.54 11.23
C ARG A 107 -21.72 -4.32 10.50
N PRO A 108 -23.00 -3.97 10.68
CA PRO A 108 -24.07 -4.59 9.90
C PRO A 108 -23.82 -4.56 8.39
N ALA A 109 -24.35 -5.56 7.70
CA ALA A 109 -24.29 -5.67 6.24
C ALA A 109 -24.69 -4.35 5.57
N GLY A 110 -23.93 -3.92 4.56
CA GLY A 110 -24.21 -2.69 3.82
C GLY A 110 -23.88 -1.38 4.54
N SER A 111 -23.35 -1.41 5.77
CA SER A 111 -22.90 -0.19 6.45
C SER A 111 -21.89 0.59 5.59
N PRO A 112 -22.11 1.90 5.32
CA PRO A 112 -21.22 2.70 4.48
C PRO A 112 -20.01 3.28 5.23
N LEU A 113 -19.84 2.93 6.51
CA LEU A 113 -18.78 3.49 7.34
C LEU A 113 -17.50 2.65 7.22
N PHE A 114 -16.39 3.34 6.92
CA PHE A 114 -15.05 2.77 6.81
C PHE A 114 -14.10 3.43 7.81
N ASP A 115 -13.11 2.67 8.29
CA ASP A 115 -12.16 3.14 9.29
C ASP A 115 -10.92 3.77 8.65
N GLU A 116 -10.60 3.35 7.43
CA GLU A 116 -9.45 3.84 6.69
C GLU A 116 -9.74 3.71 5.19
N ILE A 117 -9.29 4.69 4.41
CA ILE A 117 -9.37 4.65 2.94
C ILE A 117 -7.96 4.94 2.43
N ASN A 118 -7.38 3.99 1.69
CA ASN A 118 -6.07 4.17 1.07
C ASN A 118 -6.23 4.17 -0.44
N VAL A 119 -5.50 5.06 -1.12
CA VAL A 119 -5.43 5.13 -2.58
C VAL A 119 -3.98 5.13 -3.01
N ILE A 120 -3.69 4.29 -3.99
CA ILE A 120 -2.39 4.18 -4.63
C ILE A 120 -2.58 4.53 -6.10
N SER A 121 -1.84 5.52 -6.58
CA SER A 121 -1.82 5.92 -7.99
C SER A 121 -0.44 5.70 -8.55
N HIS A 122 -0.34 4.98 -9.66
CA HIS A 122 0.91 4.51 -10.22
C HIS A 122 0.97 4.75 -11.74
N SER A 123 2.08 5.30 -12.23
CA SER A 123 2.29 5.51 -13.67
C SER A 123 3.02 4.33 -14.30
N LEU A 124 2.40 3.71 -15.29
CA LEU A 124 3.05 2.65 -16.09
C LEU A 124 4.14 3.21 -17.02
N LYS A 125 4.16 4.54 -17.25
CA LYS A 125 5.16 5.18 -18.13
C LYS A 125 6.53 5.29 -17.47
N ASN A 126 6.59 5.70 -16.22
CA ASN A 126 7.83 6.05 -15.53
C ASN A 126 7.96 5.43 -14.13
N GLY A 127 6.92 4.75 -13.63
CA GLY A 127 6.91 4.10 -12.34
C GLY A 127 6.64 5.02 -11.16
N LYS A 128 6.41 6.32 -11.38
CA LYS A 128 6.09 7.26 -10.29
C LYS A 128 4.82 6.81 -9.57
N THR A 129 4.83 6.87 -8.24
CA THR A 129 3.71 6.41 -7.40
C THR A 129 3.35 7.48 -6.36
N CYS A 130 2.05 7.69 -6.14
CA CYS A 130 1.49 8.54 -5.11
C CYS A 130 0.61 7.77 -4.13
N TRP A 131 0.56 8.26 -2.88
CA TRP A 131 -0.08 7.59 -1.75
C TRP A 131 -1.01 8.55 -1.02
N PHE A 132 -2.25 8.13 -0.79
CA PHE A 132 -3.23 8.91 -0.04
C PHE A 132 -3.92 8.03 1.00
N THR A 133 -4.09 8.58 2.20
CA THR A 133 -4.79 7.89 3.29
C THR A 133 -5.77 8.83 3.97
N ALA A 134 -6.97 8.34 4.23
CA ALA A 134 -7.94 8.92 5.16
C ALA A 134 -8.10 7.96 6.35
N LYS A 135 -8.20 8.50 7.57
CA LYS A 135 -8.42 7.70 8.78
C LYS A 135 -9.62 8.22 9.55
N ALA A 136 -10.45 7.32 10.05
CA ALA A 136 -11.52 7.64 10.99
C ALA A 136 -10.93 8.10 12.33
N LYS A 137 -11.74 8.82 13.11
CA LYS A 137 -11.36 9.29 14.44
C LYS A 137 -11.28 8.10 15.41
N GLU A 138 -10.19 8.04 16.17
CA GLU A 138 -10.01 7.08 17.27
C GLU A 138 -10.70 7.54 18.57
N PRO A 139 -11.12 6.60 19.45
CA PRO A 139 -11.13 5.15 19.23
C PRO A 139 -12.16 4.74 18.19
N LEU A 140 -11.86 3.69 17.43
CA LEU A 140 -12.75 3.16 16.41
C LEU A 140 -13.99 2.53 17.06
N THR A 141 -15.15 2.74 16.45
CA THR A 141 -16.44 2.23 16.95
C THR A 141 -17.34 1.81 15.79
N ALA A 142 -18.32 0.94 16.05
CA ALA A 142 -19.27 0.52 15.02
C ALA A 142 -20.10 1.69 14.45
N ALA A 143 -20.39 2.72 15.25
CA ALA A 143 -21.15 3.90 14.85
C ALA A 143 -20.30 5.02 14.23
N GLY A 144 -18.98 4.99 14.41
CA GLY A 144 -18.04 5.94 13.83
C GLY A 144 -17.46 5.45 12.50
N GLY A 145 -16.93 6.37 11.70
CA GLY A 145 -16.24 6.06 10.45
C GLY A 145 -16.31 7.19 9.43
N ILE A 146 -15.63 6.99 8.32
CA ILE A 146 -15.72 7.80 7.11
C ILE A 146 -16.91 7.25 6.29
N ASP A 147 -17.86 8.11 5.92
CA ASP A 147 -18.95 7.73 5.03
C ASP A 147 -18.42 7.52 3.61
N GLY A 148 -18.24 6.26 3.22
CA GLY A 148 -17.67 5.86 1.95
C GLY A 148 -18.61 5.99 0.76
N ARG A 149 -19.86 6.41 0.95
CA ARG A 149 -20.78 6.67 -0.19
C ARG A 149 -20.30 7.79 -1.10
N PHE A 150 -19.49 8.69 -0.56
CA PHE A 150 -18.79 9.71 -1.34
C PHE A 150 -17.44 10.04 -0.71
N VAL A 151 -16.37 9.71 -1.44
CA VAL A 151 -14.99 10.05 -1.08
C VAL A 151 -14.50 11.13 -2.06
N PRO A 152 -14.17 12.34 -1.59
CA PRO A 152 -13.70 13.40 -2.47
C PRO A 152 -12.34 13.04 -3.08
N SER A 153 -12.08 13.51 -4.31
CA SER A 153 -10.79 13.28 -4.96
C SER A 153 -9.63 13.87 -4.13
N PRO A 154 -8.55 13.11 -3.88
CA PRO A 154 -7.36 13.63 -3.23
C PRO A 154 -6.41 14.38 -4.19
N SER A 155 -6.64 14.29 -5.52
CA SER A 155 -5.74 14.84 -6.54
C SER A 155 -6.38 15.93 -7.40
N ALA A 156 -7.57 16.40 -7.04
CA ALA A 156 -8.22 17.47 -7.77
C ALA A 156 -7.49 18.80 -7.61
N LEU A 157 -7.53 19.64 -8.63
CA LEU A 157 -6.81 20.92 -8.64
C LEU A 157 -7.48 22.00 -7.77
N SER A 158 -8.71 21.77 -7.33
CA SER A 158 -9.47 22.65 -6.43
C SER A 158 -10.45 21.85 -5.58
N ALA A 159 -10.84 22.42 -4.43
CA ALA A 159 -11.87 21.83 -3.56
C ALA A 159 -13.20 21.60 -4.29
N ARG A 160 -13.58 22.48 -5.21
CA ARG A 160 -14.79 22.32 -6.04
C ARG A 160 -14.70 21.09 -6.93
N GLN A 161 -13.60 20.93 -7.66
CA GLN A 161 -13.39 19.76 -8.53
C GLN A 161 -13.27 18.46 -7.73
N ALA A 162 -12.74 18.54 -6.51
CA ALA A 162 -12.61 17.37 -5.64
C ALA A 162 -13.96 16.76 -5.25
N MET A 163 -15.04 17.56 -5.34
CA MET A 163 -16.39 17.19 -4.96
C MET A 163 -17.27 16.79 -6.15
N GLU A 164 -16.69 16.59 -7.33
CA GLU A 164 -17.43 16.24 -8.54
C GLU A 164 -17.06 14.82 -9.05
N PRO A 165 -18.01 14.08 -9.65
CA PRO A 165 -19.43 14.42 -9.74
C PRO A 165 -20.12 14.30 -8.39
N LYS A 166 -21.04 15.21 -8.08
CA LYS A 166 -21.85 15.10 -6.86
C LYS A 166 -22.71 13.83 -6.88
N PRO A 167 -22.86 13.14 -5.74
CA PRO A 167 -23.75 12.00 -5.63
C PRO A 167 -25.21 12.44 -5.85
N ALA A 168 -26.01 11.57 -6.46
CA ALA A 168 -27.45 11.81 -6.65
C ALA A 168 -28.21 11.86 -5.30
N GLU A 169 -27.74 11.11 -4.31
CA GLU A 169 -28.26 11.14 -2.94
C GLU A 169 -27.77 12.41 -2.21
N LYS A 170 -28.65 13.01 -1.39
CA LYS A 170 -28.28 14.13 -0.51
C LYS A 170 -27.40 13.63 0.64
N LEU A 171 -26.10 13.61 0.42
CA LEU A 171 -25.10 13.23 1.41
C LEU A 171 -24.46 14.45 2.09
N ARG A 172 -24.09 14.29 3.37
CA ARG A 172 -23.22 15.26 4.05
C ARG A 172 -21.77 15.02 3.58
N MET A 173 -21.39 15.72 2.52
CA MET A 173 -20.02 15.67 2.01
C MET A 173 -19.08 16.51 2.89
N LEU A 174 -17.91 15.95 3.21
CA LEU A 174 -16.82 16.67 3.85
C LEU A 174 -15.85 17.19 2.78
N PRO A 175 -15.23 18.37 2.98
CA PRO A 175 -14.23 18.86 2.06
C PRO A 175 -12.95 17.99 2.13
N PRO A 176 -12.13 17.93 1.07
CA PRO A 176 -11.02 16.99 0.95
C PRO A 176 -10.04 17.04 2.13
N GLU A 177 -9.70 18.22 2.62
CA GLU A 177 -8.77 18.45 3.73
C GLU A 177 -9.32 18.00 5.10
N LYS A 178 -10.61 17.67 5.18
CA LYS A 178 -11.22 17.05 6.37
C LYS A 178 -11.33 15.53 6.26
N VAL A 179 -11.12 14.98 5.06
CA VAL A 179 -11.15 13.54 4.80
C VAL A 179 -9.73 12.98 4.75
N TRP A 180 -8.87 13.58 3.92
CA TRP A 180 -7.53 13.09 3.65
C TRP A 180 -6.51 13.63 4.65
N LEU A 181 -5.57 12.78 5.04
CA LEU A 181 -4.38 13.21 5.76
C LEU A 181 -3.46 14.05 4.84
N SER A 182 -2.67 14.93 5.45
CA SER A 182 -1.62 15.65 4.71
C SER A 182 -0.54 14.70 4.18
N PRO A 183 0.15 15.06 3.08
CA PRO A 183 1.27 14.27 2.53
C PRO A 183 2.32 13.93 3.59
N ARG A 184 2.67 14.91 4.44
CA ARG A 184 3.58 14.71 5.57
C ARG A 184 3.09 13.65 6.56
N GLN A 185 1.83 13.70 6.99
CA GLN A 185 1.27 12.69 7.90
C GLN A 185 1.30 11.29 7.29
N VAL A 186 1.04 11.16 6.00
CA VAL A 186 1.11 9.86 5.29
C VAL A 186 2.55 9.37 5.21
N ALA A 187 3.48 10.24 4.78
CA ALA A 187 4.90 9.91 4.61
C ALA A 187 5.59 9.58 5.95
N GLU A 188 5.19 10.23 7.04
CA GLU A 188 5.73 10.03 8.39
C GLU A 188 4.95 8.99 9.22
N SER A 189 3.91 8.37 8.65
CA SER A 189 3.14 7.32 9.33
C SER A 189 4.02 6.10 9.67
N LYS A 190 3.60 5.33 10.67
CA LYS A 190 4.34 4.15 11.15
C LYS A 190 3.42 2.91 11.18
N PRO A 191 3.65 1.90 10.33
CA PRO A 191 4.60 1.91 9.21
C PRO A 191 4.16 2.87 8.09
N ALA A 192 5.13 3.48 7.39
CA ALA A 192 4.85 4.35 6.24
C ALA A 192 4.41 3.51 5.04
N CYS A 193 3.58 4.06 4.15
CA CYS A 193 3.12 3.34 2.95
C CYS A 193 4.30 2.75 2.16
N VAL A 194 5.30 3.59 1.90
CA VAL A 194 6.54 3.23 1.18
C VAL A 194 7.39 2.17 1.89
N SER A 195 7.22 1.99 3.20
CA SER A 195 7.93 0.95 3.96
C SER A 195 7.31 -0.43 3.76
N CYS A 196 5.97 -0.50 3.70
CA CYS A 196 5.23 -1.73 3.40
C CYS A 196 5.29 -2.09 1.90
N HIS A 197 5.27 -1.07 1.05
CA HIS A 197 5.31 -1.16 -0.41
C HIS A 197 6.73 -0.99 -0.95
N ASP A 198 7.73 -1.60 -0.32
CA ASP A 198 9.13 -1.41 -0.69
C ASP A 198 9.52 -2.12 -2.01
N SER A 199 8.74 -3.11 -2.45
CA SER A 199 8.96 -3.86 -3.70
C SER A 199 8.05 -3.46 -4.87
N GLY A 200 6.94 -2.78 -4.62
CA GLY A 200 6.04 -2.38 -5.70
C GLY A 200 4.86 -1.52 -5.25
N PRO A 201 4.15 -0.88 -6.20
CA PRO A 201 3.00 -0.04 -5.88
C PRO A 201 1.87 -0.88 -5.28
N PHE A 202 1.63 -2.07 -5.80
CA PHE A 202 0.57 -2.97 -5.33
C PHE A 202 1.20 -4.27 -4.84
N MET A 203 0.95 -4.60 -3.57
CA MET A 203 1.46 -5.80 -2.93
C MET A 203 0.39 -6.89 -2.98
N TYR A 204 0.73 -8.03 -3.60
CA TYR A 204 -0.18 -9.17 -3.63
C TYR A 204 -0.24 -9.86 -2.25
N SER A 205 -1.45 -10.18 -1.82
CA SER A 205 -1.72 -11.03 -0.66
C SER A 205 -2.92 -11.94 -0.94
N PRO A 206 -3.04 -13.09 -0.25
CA PRO A 206 -4.22 -13.94 -0.37
C PRO A 206 -5.52 -13.19 -0.04
N TYR A 207 -5.45 -12.20 0.84
CA TYR A 207 -6.60 -11.37 1.21
C TYR A 207 -7.17 -10.62 0.00
N ILE A 208 -6.36 -9.79 -0.67
CA ILE A 208 -6.83 -8.96 -1.79
C ILE A 208 -7.04 -9.79 -3.07
N ALA A 209 -6.33 -10.91 -3.22
CA ALA A 209 -6.44 -11.83 -4.35
C ALA A 209 -7.81 -12.53 -4.46
N GLN A 210 -8.66 -12.39 -3.44
CA GLN A 210 -10.05 -12.80 -3.49
C GLN A 210 -10.91 -11.88 -4.36
N THR A 211 -10.36 -10.76 -4.84
CA THR A 211 -11.05 -9.78 -5.68
C THR A 211 -10.40 -9.65 -7.04
N THR A 212 -11.15 -9.08 -7.98
CA THR A 212 -10.66 -8.73 -9.33
C THR A 212 -10.02 -7.33 -9.39
N GLN A 213 -9.85 -6.67 -8.24
CA GLN A 213 -9.58 -5.23 -8.15
C GLN A 213 -8.10 -4.87 -7.93
N LEU A 214 -7.20 -5.85 -7.95
CA LEU A 214 -5.76 -5.62 -7.81
C LEU A 214 -5.12 -5.43 -9.20
N PRO A 215 -4.57 -4.23 -9.53
CA PRO A 215 -3.80 -4.05 -10.74
C PRO A 215 -2.54 -4.93 -10.73
N GLY A 216 -2.17 -5.46 -11.88
CA GLY A 216 -0.98 -6.32 -12.04
C GLY A 216 0.03 -5.71 -13.00
N ASP A 217 1.20 -5.31 -12.49
CA ASP A 217 2.39 -5.08 -13.32
C ASP A 217 3.67 -5.44 -12.54
N PRO A 218 3.96 -6.74 -12.33
CA PRO A 218 5.12 -7.17 -11.54
C PRO A 218 6.46 -6.76 -12.16
N PHE A 219 6.49 -6.51 -13.48
CA PHE A 219 7.68 -6.12 -14.22
C PHE A 219 7.78 -4.59 -14.45
N GLY A 220 6.69 -3.86 -14.24
CA GLY A 220 6.56 -2.42 -14.44
C GLY A 220 7.52 -1.58 -13.65
N ARG A 221 7.88 -0.39 -14.15
CA ARG A 221 8.80 0.53 -13.48
C ARG A 221 8.28 0.89 -12.08
N TYR A 222 9.17 1.13 -11.11
CA TYR A 222 8.75 1.54 -9.78
C TYR A 222 9.65 2.64 -9.20
N GLN A 223 9.04 3.79 -8.88
CA GLN A 223 9.67 4.99 -8.33
C GLN A 223 8.78 5.59 -7.22
N PRO A 224 8.75 4.96 -6.02
CA PRO A 224 7.84 5.34 -4.93
C PRO A 224 8.07 6.70 -4.28
N LYS A 225 9.24 7.31 -4.52
CA LYS A 225 9.67 8.57 -3.90
C LYS A 225 9.64 9.76 -4.85
N ALA A 226 9.21 9.58 -6.10
CA ALA A 226 9.48 10.55 -7.15
C ALA A 226 8.61 11.83 -7.08
N ILE A 227 7.51 11.81 -6.32
CA ILE A 227 6.55 12.93 -6.24
C ILE A 227 6.34 13.32 -4.77
N GLY A 228 6.32 14.63 -4.49
CA GLY A 228 6.12 15.19 -3.16
C GLY A 228 7.39 15.22 -2.30
N LYS A 229 7.70 16.39 -1.73
CA LYS A 229 8.92 16.59 -0.91
C LYS A 229 8.94 15.75 0.37
N ASP A 230 7.77 15.58 0.99
CA ASP A 230 7.62 14.79 2.20
C ASP A 230 7.95 13.31 1.96
N PHE A 231 7.50 12.74 0.83
CA PHE A 231 7.82 11.36 0.45
C PHE A 231 9.28 11.17 0.04
N GLN A 232 9.88 12.14 -0.67
CA GLN A 232 11.32 12.13 -0.96
C GLN A 232 12.15 12.08 0.33
N LYS A 233 11.81 12.91 1.31
CA LYS A 233 12.47 12.96 2.61
C LYS A 233 12.26 11.67 3.39
N ALA A 234 11.04 11.15 3.46
CA ALA A 234 10.73 9.89 4.15
C ALA A 234 11.53 8.73 3.53
N TRP A 235 11.58 8.62 2.20
CA TRP A 235 12.35 7.59 1.52
C TRP A 235 13.85 7.67 1.84
N TRP A 236 14.42 8.88 1.84
CA TRP A 236 15.84 9.06 2.18
C TRP A 236 16.12 8.61 3.61
N ASN A 237 15.25 8.96 4.57
CA ASN A 237 15.37 8.55 5.97
C ASN A 237 15.25 7.03 6.16
N LEU A 238 14.52 6.34 5.28
CA LEU A 238 14.34 4.89 5.33
C LEU A 238 15.53 4.10 4.79
N HIS A 239 16.52 4.76 4.16
CA HIS A 239 17.65 4.12 3.50
C HIS A 239 17.21 2.98 2.56
N ALA A 240 16.15 3.22 1.79
CA ALA A 240 15.49 2.17 1.03
C ALA A 240 16.19 1.85 -0.30
N PHE A 241 16.43 0.56 -0.54
CA PHE A 241 17.06 -0.01 -1.74
C PHE A 241 16.51 -1.40 -2.05
N GLY A 242 16.66 -1.82 -3.31
CA GLY A 242 16.29 -3.15 -3.77
C GLY A 242 17.44 -4.14 -3.60
N ILE A 243 17.11 -5.42 -3.47
CA ILE A 243 18.03 -6.54 -3.32
C ILE A 243 17.75 -7.56 -4.41
N THR A 244 18.81 -8.11 -5.00
CA THR A 244 18.74 -9.23 -5.93
C THR A 244 19.99 -10.09 -5.83
N THR A 245 19.93 -11.28 -6.43
CA THR A 245 21.05 -12.21 -6.57
C THR A 245 21.03 -12.80 -7.99
N ARG A 246 22.19 -13.16 -8.51
CA ARG A 246 22.30 -13.69 -9.88
C ARG A 246 21.52 -15.01 -10.00
N GLY A 247 20.69 -15.11 -11.04
CA GLY A 247 19.97 -16.35 -11.38
C GLY A 247 18.88 -16.73 -10.38
N ASN A 248 18.38 -15.77 -9.60
CA ASN A 248 17.38 -16.04 -8.57
C ASN A 248 15.97 -16.15 -9.15
N THR A 249 15.30 -17.25 -8.87
CA THR A 249 13.95 -17.56 -9.39
C THR A 249 12.88 -16.61 -8.84
N CYS A 250 13.03 -16.11 -7.61
CA CYS A 250 12.08 -15.17 -7.02
C CYS A 250 12.20 -13.78 -7.67
N THR A 251 13.43 -13.30 -7.90
CA THR A 251 13.65 -11.98 -8.52
C THR A 251 13.53 -11.96 -10.04
N ALA A 252 13.21 -13.10 -10.65
CA ALA A 252 12.79 -13.14 -12.05
C ALA A 252 11.49 -12.35 -12.25
N CYS A 253 10.59 -12.37 -11.26
CA CYS A 253 9.29 -11.69 -11.30
C CYS A 253 9.10 -10.64 -10.20
N HIS A 254 9.81 -10.75 -9.08
CA HIS A 254 9.64 -9.84 -7.94
C HIS A 254 10.83 -8.90 -7.76
N ARG A 255 10.55 -7.65 -7.39
CA ARG A 255 11.56 -6.83 -6.70
C ARG A 255 11.54 -7.20 -5.23
N ILE A 256 12.70 -7.13 -4.58
CA ILE A 256 12.81 -7.35 -3.14
C ILE A 256 13.34 -6.05 -2.54
N GLY A 257 12.54 -5.37 -1.73
CA GLY A 257 13.01 -4.22 -0.97
C GLY A 257 13.66 -4.64 0.34
N ASN A 258 14.56 -3.81 0.87
CA ASN A 258 15.28 -4.04 2.12
C ASN A 258 14.43 -3.82 3.40
N MET A 259 13.15 -3.45 3.26
CA MET A 259 12.25 -3.13 4.37
C MET A 259 11.26 -4.27 4.57
N ASN A 260 9.95 -4.03 4.37
CA ASN A 260 8.90 -5.00 4.62
C ASN A 260 9.07 -6.29 3.82
N THR A 261 9.59 -6.23 2.59
CA THR A 261 9.77 -7.46 1.81
C THR A 261 10.81 -8.38 2.45
N CYS A 262 11.97 -7.86 2.83
CA CYS A 262 13.01 -8.62 3.53
C CYS A 262 12.64 -9.05 4.94
N GLN A 263 11.86 -8.25 5.68
CA GLN A 263 11.56 -8.50 7.08
C GLN A 263 10.33 -9.38 7.29
N THR A 264 9.35 -9.29 6.39
CA THR A 264 8.02 -9.87 6.62
C THR A 264 7.49 -10.58 5.38
N ALA A 265 7.31 -9.86 4.27
CA ALA A 265 6.49 -10.34 3.16
C ALA A 265 7.09 -11.57 2.49
N MET A 266 8.42 -11.61 2.29
CA MET A 266 9.11 -12.79 1.74
C MET A 266 8.81 -14.02 2.59
N TRP A 267 9.05 -13.95 3.89
CA TRP A 267 8.90 -15.07 4.82
C TRP A 267 7.48 -15.56 4.95
N GLN A 268 6.53 -14.63 5.05
CA GLN A 268 5.12 -14.96 5.10
C GLN A 268 4.71 -15.65 3.79
N SER A 269 5.03 -15.05 2.64
CA SER A 269 4.60 -15.55 1.32
C SER A 269 5.09 -16.92 0.92
N THR A 270 6.14 -17.39 1.59
CA THR A 270 6.83 -18.65 1.31
C THR A 270 6.67 -19.65 2.45
N GLY A 271 5.68 -19.46 3.32
CA GLY A 271 5.35 -20.37 4.43
C GLY A 271 6.43 -20.52 5.50
N ARG A 272 7.40 -19.59 5.55
CA ARG A 272 8.50 -19.59 6.53
C ARG A 272 8.20 -18.75 7.76
N ALA A 273 7.16 -17.93 7.72
CA ALA A 273 6.61 -17.22 8.87
C ALA A 273 5.07 -17.30 8.84
N PRO A 274 4.41 -17.43 10.00
CA PRO A 274 2.96 -17.39 10.07
C PRO A 274 2.42 -16.00 9.72
N GLN A 275 1.19 -15.97 9.21
CA GLN A 275 0.42 -14.76 9.05
C GLN A 275 -0.23 -14.38 10.40
N GLU A 276 -0.07 -13.14 10.84
CA GLU A 276 -0.86 -12.61 11.96
C GLU A 276 -2.35 -12.67 11.60
N GLY A 277 -3.21 -13.12 12.54
CA GLY A 277 -4.63 -13.35 12.26
C GLY A 277 -4.92 -14.58 11.38
N GLY A 278 -3.92 -15.33 10.94
CA GLY A 278 -4.11 -16.56 10.16
C GLY A 278 -4.51 -17.74 11.05
N ASN A 279 -5.58 -18.46 10.66
CA ASN A 279 -6.02 -19.69 11.31
C ASN A 279 -5.18 -20.91 10.87
N GLU A 280 -5.56 -22.12 11.30
CA GLU A 280 -4.84 -23.34 10.95
C GLU A 280 -4.79 -23.60 9.43
N TRP A 281 -5.90 -23.38 8.73
CA TRP A 281 -5.98 -23.55 7.27
C TRP A 281 -4.95 -22.67 6.54
N SER A 282 -4.79 -21.41 6.96
CA SER A 282 -3.81 -20.48 6.37
C SER A 282 -2.35 -20.96 6.48
N ARG A 283 -2.06 -21.88 7.41
CA ARG A 283 -0.70 -22.38 7.69
C ARG A 283 -0.37 -23.66 6.91
N GLN A 284 -1.38 -24.31 6.33
CA GLN A 284 -1.20 -25.54 5.57
C GLN A 284 -0.78 -25.25 4.14
N PHE A 285 -0.01 -26.14 3.50
CA PHE A 285 0.30 -26.04 2.08
C PHE A 285 -0.93 -26.43 1.25
N PRO A 286 -1.22 -25.77 0.10
CA PRO A 286 -0.48 -24.66 -0.53
C PRO A 286 -0.73 -23.26 0.05
N GLN A 287 -1.62 -23.08 1.01
CA GLN A 287 -2.13 -21.80 1.50
C GLN A 287 -1.07 -20.95 2.20
N SER A 288 -0.15 -21.58 2.90
CA SER A 288 1.01 -20.92 3.49
C SER A 288 2.04 -20.47 2.45
N HIS A 289 1.97 -20.96 1.21
CA HIS A 289 2.91 -20.69 0.13
C HIS A 289 2.18 -20.08 -1.08
N TRP A 290 1.76 -18.83 -0.94
CA TRP A 290 0.95 -18.14 -1.95
C TRP A 290 1.76 -17.44 -3.04
N MET A 291 3.09 -17.60 -3.03
CA MET A 291 3.99 -17.15 -4.09
C MET A 291 4.73 -18.32 -4.73
N SER A 292 4.74 -18.46 -6.06
CA SER A 292 4.00 -17.66 -7.05
C SER A 292 2.47 -17.84 -6.92
N PRO A 293 1.64 -16.83 -7.26
CA PRO A 293 0.19 -17.02 -7.35
C PRO A 293 -0.16 -18.15 -8.33
N GLY A 294 -1.18 -18.93 -8.01
CA GLY A 294 -1.60 -20.06 -8.84
C GLY A 294 -0.66 -21.27 -8.81
N ASN A 295 0.22 -21.37 -7.81
CA ASN A 295 1.12 -22.52 -7.64
C ASN A 295 0.34 -23.84 -7.49
N LEU A 296 0.39 -24.68 -8.54
CA LEU A 296 -0.22 -26.03 -8.57
C LEU A 296 0.78 -27.14 -8.21
N HIS A 297 1.99 -26.78 -7.78
CA HIS A 297 3.02 -27.75 -7.44
C HIS A 297 2.72 -28.44 -6.11
N SER A 298 3.23 -29.67 -5.96
CA SER A 298 3.38 -30.27 -4.63
C SER A 298 4.40 -29.47 -3.80
N ARG A 299 4.35 -29.62 -2.47
CA ARG A 299 5.32 -28.96 -1.60
C ARG A 299 6.77 -29.28 -1.97
N LEU A 300 7.06 -30.55 -2.28
CA LEU A 300 8.40 -31.00 -2.65
C LEU A 300 8.92 -30.30 -3.93
N GLN A 301 8.08 -30.19 -4.95
CA GLN A 301 8.42 -29.48 -6.19
C GLN A 301 8.62 -27.98 -5.97
N TRP A 302 7.79 -27.37 -5.13
CA TRP A 302 7.96 -25.95 -4.78
C TRP A 302 9.28 -25.73 -4.02
N ASP A 303 9.57 -26.59 -3.04
CA ASP A 303 10.79 -26.54 -2.25
C ASP A 303 12.03 -26.67 -3.13
N GLU A 304 12.03 -27.60 -4.08
CA GLU A 304 13.10 -27.79 -5.07
C GLU A 304 13.31 -26.54 -5.94
N ALA A 305 12.23 -25.90 -6.39
CA ALA A 305 12.30 -24.75 -7.29
C ALA A 305 12.73 -23.43 -6.61
N PHE A 306 12.43 -23.24 -5.32
CA PHE A 306 12.52 -21.92 -4.69
C PHE A 306 13.42 -21.85 -3.44
N ASN A 307 13.72 -22.95 -2.76
CA ASN A 307 14.42 -22.85 -1.47
C ASN A 307 15.84 -22.27 -1.55
N ASP A 308 16.59 -22.59 -2.61
CA ASP A 308 17.93 -22.02 -2.81
C ASP A 308 17.87 -20.51 -3.07
N SER A 309 16.98 -20.08 -3.96
CA SER A 309 16.72 -18.65 -4.24
C SER A 309 16.33 -17.88 -2.99
N LEU A 310 15.46 -18.46 -2.15
CA LEU A 310 15.05 -17.86 -0.88
C LEU A 310 16.18 -17.79 0.13
N ARG A 311 17.01 -18.83 0.22
CA ARG A 311 18.19 -18.84 1.10
C ARG A 311 19.17 -17.73 0.70
N LYS A 312 19.43 -17.56 -0.59
CA LYS A 312 20.29 -16.49 -1.12
C LYS A 312 19.72 -15.10 -0.84
N LEU A 313 18.43 -14.89 -1.08
CA LEU A 313 17.78 -13.61 -0.76
C LEU A 313 17.78 -13.32 0.74
N ALA A 314 17.48 -14.31 1.57
CA ALA A 314 17.55 -14.18 3.02
C ALA A 314 18.95 -13.76 3.50
N ALA A 315 20.00 -14.37 2.95
CA ALA A 315 21.38 -13.97 3.24
C ALA A 315 21.63 -12.51 2.86
N CYS A 316 21.15 -12.05 1.70
CA CYS A 316 21.30 -10.67 1.28
C CYS A 316 20.42 -9.67 2.05
N CYS A 317 19.24 -10.09 2.52
CA CYS A 317 18.42 -9.30 3.42
C CYS A 317 19.11 -9.09 4.78
N ALA A 318 19.86 -10.10 5.26
CA ALA A 318 20.62 -10.01 6.50
C ALA A 318 21.92 -9.22 6.33
N ASP A 319 22.66 -9.46 5.24
CA ASP A 319 23.88 -8.74 4.87
C ASP A 319 23.89 -8.39 3.37
N PRO A 320 23.46 -7.17 3.00
CA PRO A 320 23.40 -6.74 1.61
C PRO A 320 24.79 -6.51 0.98
N LYS A 321 25.87 -6.58 1.77
CA LYS A 321 27.27 -6.46 1.29
C LYS A 321 27.91 -7.81 0.99
N GLY A 322 27.18 -8.92 1.17
CA GLY A 322 27.64 -10.25 0.83
C GLY A 322 28.04 -10.37 -0.64
N ALA A 323 29.01 -11.23 -0.94
CA ALA A 323 29.62 -11.35 -2.28
C ALA A 323 28.62 -11.73 -3.40
N GLU A 324 27.54 -12.43 -3.06
CA GLU A 324 26.48 -12.83 -4.01
C GLU A 324 25.35 -11.79 -4.16
N CYS A 325 25.37 -10.74 -3.33
CA CYS A 325 24.30 -9.76 -3.23
C CYS A 325 24.50 -8.61 -4.21
N GLN A 326 23.40 -8.17 -4.81
CA GLN A 326 23.34 -7.00 -5.67
C GLN A 326 22.28 -6.05 -5.14
N THR A 327 22.62 -4.77 -5.04
CA THR A 327 21.67 -3.72 -4.67
C THR A 327 21.17 -2.99 -5.90
N VAL A 328 19.90 -2.61 -5.87
CA VAL A 328 19.23 -1.86 -6.94
C VAL A 328 18.76 -0.54 -6.35
N ASP A 329 19.20 0.58 -6.91
CA ASP A 329 18.59 1.86 -6.59
C ASP A 329 17.27 1.99 -7.35
N TYR A 330 16.20 2.30 -6.63
CA TYR A 330 14.90 2.67 -7.21
C TYR A 330 14.93 4.03 -7.94
N ASN A 331 16.10 4.68 -8.01
CA ASN A 331 16.36 5.90 -8.77
C ASN A 331 17.67 5.77 -9.57
N PRO A 332 17.68 5.13 -10.74
CA PRO A 332 18.84 5.26 -11.61
C PRO A 332 18.98 6.74 -11.98
N THR A 333 20.08 7.36 -11.56
CA THR A 333 20.48 8.66 -12.12
C THR A 333 20.45 8.50 -13.63
N PRO A 334 19.76 9.36 -14.40
CA PRO A 334 19.76 9.24 -15.86
C PRO A 334 21.23 9.17 -16.31
N PRO A 335 21.58 8.25 -17.23
CA PRO A 335 22.96 8.09 -17.64
C PRO A 335 23.50 9.46 -18.02
N SER A 336 24.62 9.87 -17.40
CA SER A 336 25.26 11.12 -17.78
C SER A 336 25.43 11.07 -19.29
N LYS A 337 24.94 12.10 -19.99
CA LYS A 337 25.24 12.25 -21.41
C LYS A 337 26.76 12.24 -21.48
N ARG A 338 27.33 11.13 -21.98
CA ARG A 338 28.76 11.06 -22.30
C ARG A 338 28.99 12.26 -23.22
N ARG A 339 29.71 13.26 -22.72
CA ARG A 339 30.15 14.40 -23.52
C ARG A 339 31.21 13.94 -24.49
#